data_AF-A0A3B0UU31-F1
#
_entry.id   AF-A0A3B0UU31-F1
#
_cell.length_a   1.000
_cell.length_b   1.000
_cell.length_c   1.000
_cell.angle_alpha   90.00
_cell.angle_beta   90.00
_cell.angle_gamma   90.00
#
_symmetry.space_group_name_H-M   'P 1'
#
loop_
_entity.id
_entity.type
_entity.pdbx_description
1 polymer ?
#
loop_
_entity_poly.entity_id
_entity_poly.type
_entity_poly.pdbx_seq_one_letter_code
_entity_poly.pdbx_strand_id
1 'polypeptide(L)'
;MSKSNFTLIVLLIFMLGSCGQQTPKKVAPDNTQLLASALTNYNYLQADSLLPKIRMTENAQNIIKLYLMLETKNILKLTRELDYLQQFFPQMSFIHQSIINEIMIWVYLKQIYRDEISPPVRILQRDELYLAPSDIDFSTCEQPNTRCANISREKLSTLMTTTDITKNLKKMARKDPCVNLSSGLQDHKKANRCLRKSKGNLAIELLPQPHFSLDEWLQTISSL
;
A
#
# COMPACT_ATOMS: atom_id res chain seq x y z
N MET A 1 -39.70 7.08 -75.98
CA MET A 1 -39.86 6.27 -74.76
C MET A 1 -38.50 6.11 -74.12
N SER A 2 -38.19 6.91 -73.09
CA SER A 2 -36.93 6.80 -72.32
C SER A 2 -37.30 6.87 -70.83
N LYS A 3 -37.66 5.71 -70.28
CA LYS A 3 -38.04 5.51 -68.87
C LYS A 3 -36.94 4.73 -68.10
N SER A 4 -35.68 4.87 -68.52
CA SER A 4 -34.57 4.07 -67.97
C SER A 4 -33.42 4.89 -67.37
N ASN A 5 -33.58 6.20 -67.16
CA ASN A 5 -32.53 7.06 -66.60
C ASN A 5 -32.90 7.72 -65.26
N PHE A 6 -34.14 7.57 -64.77
CA PHE A 6 -34.55 8.20 -63.50
C PHE A 6 -34.30 7.31 -62.29
N THR A 7 -34.26 5.99 -62.47
CA THR A 7 -34.09 5.00 -61.39
C THR A 7 -32.64 4.89 -60.90
N LEU A 8 -31.65 5.26 -61.73
CA LEU A 8 -30.24 5.13 -61.37
C LEU A 8 -29.72 6.29 -60.49
N ILE A 9 -30.34 7.47 -60.60
CA ILE A 9 -29.92 8.66 -59.84
C ILE A 9 -30.46 8.61 -58.40
N VAL A 10 -31.64 8.03 -58.18
CA VAL A 10 -32.23 7.89 -56.84
C VAL A 10 -31.49 6.85 -55.99
N LEU A 11 -30.91 5.81 -56.61
CA LEU A 11 -30.14 4.78 -55.90
C LEU A 11 -28.72 5.23 -55.49
N LEU A 12 -28.17 6.24 -56.18
CA LEU A 12 -26.84 6.80 -55.87
C LEU A 12 -26.87 7.84 -54.75
N ILE A 13 -28.02 8.49 -54.52
CA ILE A 13 -28.19 9.45 -53.40
C ILE A 13 -28.38 8.71 -52.06
N PHE A 14 -28.91 7.49 -52.06
CA PHE A 14 -29.04 6.69 -50.83
C PHE A 14 -27.72 6.07 -50.35
N MET A 15 -26.71 5.92 -51.22
CA MET A 15 -25.41 5.33 -50.85
C MET A 15 -24.37 6.35 -50.36
N LEU A 16 -24.66 7.65 -50.42
CA LEU A 16 -23.77 8.71 -49.94
C LEU A 16 -24.22 9.34 -48.60
N GLY A 17 -25.29 8.82 -47.99
CA GLY A 17 -25.85 9.31 -46.73
C GLY A 17 -25.37 8.62 -45.46
N SER A 18 -24.48 7.61 -45.52
CA SER A 18 -24.07 6.82 -44.34
C SER A 18 -22.62 7.03 -43.88
N CYS A 19 -22.01 8.17 -44.21
CA CYS A 19 -20.86 8.69 -43.47
C CYS A 19 -21.33 9.78 -42.50
N GLY A 20 -22.32 9.45 -41.66
CA GLY A 20 -22.50 10.18 -40.42
C GLY A 20 -21.22 9.99 -39.61
N GLN A 21 -20.39 11.03 -39.53
CA GLN A 21 -19.33 11.13 -38.53
C GLN A 21 -19.98 10.89 -37.17
N GLN A 22 -19.91 9.65 -36.67
CA GLN A 22 -19.98 9.40 -35.26
C GLN A 22 -18.79 10.15 -34.68
N THR A 23 -19.03 11.35 -34.17
CA THR A 23 -18.17 11.94 -33.14
C THR A 23 -17.87 10.80 -32.18
N PRO A 24 -16.61 10.40 -31.98
CA PRO A 24 -16.31 9.29 -31.08
C PRO A 24 -16.95 9.66 -29.76
N LYS A 25 -17.99 8.93 -29.35
CA LYS A 25 -18.52 9.04 -28.00
C LYS A 25 -17.27 8.83 -27.14
N LYS A 26 -16.84 9.85 -26.41
CA LYS A 26 -15.88 9.67 -25.32
C LYS A 26 -16.49 8.56 -24.49
N VAL A 27 -15.95 7.35 -24.61
CA VAL A 27 -16.33 6.22 -23.77
C VAL A 27 -16.03 6.74 -22.37
N ALA A 28 -17.07 6.97 -21.58
CA ALA A 28 -16.87 7.37 -20.20
C ALA A 28 -15.94 6.33 -19.59
N PRO A 29 -14.86 6.75 -18.91
CA PRO A 29 -13.89 5.80 -18.38
C PRO A 29 -14.62 4.78 -17.51
N ASP A 30 -14.38 3.50 -17.78
CA ASP A 30 -14.96 2.40 -17.01
C ASP A 30 -14.63 2.62 -15.53
N ASN A 31 -15.60 2.41 -14.64
CA ASN A 31 -15.41 2.54 -13.20
C ASN A 31 -14.22 1.68 -12.74
N THR A 32 -13.98 0.53 -13.38
CA THR A 32 -12.79 -0.31 -13.17
C THR A 32 -11.49 0.45 -13.39
N GLN A 33 -11.37 1.14 -14.52
CA GLN A 33 -10.18 1.90 -14.87
C GLN A 33 -10.02 3.14 -13.97
N LEU A 34 -11.13 3.78 -13.60
CA LEU A 34 -11.13 4.87 -12.64
C LEU A 34 -10.67 4.41 -11.24
N LEU A 35 -11.12 3.24 -10.78
CA LEU A 35 -10.69 2.68 -9.49
C LEU A 35 -9.21 2.35 -9.52
N ALA A 36 -8.74 1.61 -10.53
CA ALA A 36 -7.33 1.26 -10.68
C ALA A 36 -6.44 2.52 -10.70
N SER A 37 -6.85 3.55 -11.45
CA SER A 37 -6.13 4.83 -11.52
C SER A 37 -6.14 5.56 -10.17
N ALA A 38 -7.25 5.53 -9.44
CA ALA A 38 -7.33 6.13 -8.11
C ALA A 38 -6.39 5.43 -7.13
N LEU A 39 -6.30 4.10 -7.17
CA LEU A 39 -5.42 3.29 -6.33
C LEU A 39 -3.94 3.56 -6.64
N THR A 40 -3.54 3.58 -7.92
CA THR A 40 -2.16 3.92 -8.34
C THR A 40 -1.76 5.32 -7.87
N ASN A 41 -2.67 6.30 -7.92
CA ASN A 41 -2.39 7.68 -7.54
C ASN A 41 -2.59 7.99 -6.06
N TYR A 42 -2.81 6.97 -5.20
CA TYR A 42 -3.10 7.14 -3.76
C TYR A 42 -4.32 8.03 -3.47
N ASN A 43 -5.29 8.09 -4.38
CA ASN A 43 -6.53 8.83 -4.18
C ASN A 43 -7.56 7.96 -3.45
N TYR A 44 -7.33 7.76 -2.14
CA TYR A 44 -8.11 6.86 -1.30
C TYR A 44 -9.60 7.21 -1.28
N LEU A 45 -9.94 8.49 -1.19
CA LEU A 45 -11.33 8.96 -1.18
C LEU A 45 -12.07 8.59 -2.47
N GLN A 46 -11.43 8.81 -3.63
CA GLN A 46 -12.03 8.44 -4.90
C GLN A 46 -12.16 6.92 -5.02
N ALA A 47 -11.11 6.17 -4.65
CA ALA A 47 -11.11 4.73 -4.70
C ALA A 47 -12.22 4.11 -3.80
N ASP A 48 -12.36 4.58 -2.57
CA ASP A 48 -13.41 4.15 -1.64
C ASP A 48 -14.81 4.42 -2.20
N SER A 49 -15.02 5.56 -2.86
CA SER A 49 -16.29 5.91 -3.50
C SER A 49 -16.63 5.08 -4.74
N LEU A 50 -15.63 4.51 -5.40
CA LEU A 50 -15.78 3.70 -6.62
C LEU A 50 -15.91 2.21 -6.31
N LEU A 51 -15.28 1.74 -5.23
CA LEU A 51 -15.27 0.35 -4.81
C LEU A 51 -16.67 -0.32 -4.78
N PRO A 52 -17.74 0.27 -4.21
CA PRO A 52 -19.05 -0.38 -4.18
C PRO A 52 -19.76 -0.41 -5.55
N LYS A 53 -19.24 0.30 -6.57
CA LYS A 53 -19.88 0.42 -7.90
C LYS A 53 -19.38 -0.62 -8.90
N ILE A 54 -18.40 -1.42 -8.53
CA ILE A 54 -17.75 -2.40 -9.40
C ILE A 54 -17.99 -3.80 -8.84
N ARG A 55 -18.42 -4.72 -9.70
CA ARG A 55 -18.55 -6.12 -9.35
C ARG A 55 -17.18 -6.80 -9.46
N MET A 56 -16.72 -7.41 -8.37
CA MET A 56 -15.46 -8.13 -8.29
C MET A 56 -15.59 -9.28 -7.29
N THR A 57 -14.57 -10.14 -7.20
CA THR A 57 -14.52 -11.20 -6.18
C THR A 57 -14.32 -10.63 -4.78
N GLU A 58 -14.73 -11.39 -3.77
CA GLU A 58 -14.55 -11.00 -2.36
C GLU A 58 -13.07 -10.79 -2.01
N ASN A 59 -12.18 -11.63 -2.52
CA ASN A 59 -10.73 -11.49 -2.33
C ASN A 59 -10.20 -10.17 -2.90
N ALA A 60 -10.57 -9.82 -4.14
CA ALA A 60 -10.18 -8.56 -4.75
C ALA A 60 -10.68 -7.36 -3.93
N GLN A 61 -11.94 -7.41 -3.49
CA GLN A 61 -12.53 -6.36 -2.67
C GLN A 61 -11.79 -6.21 -1.33
N ASN A 62 -11.46 -7.32 -0.67
CA ASN A 62 -10.77 -7.29 0.62
C ASN A 62 -9.32 -6.81 0.50
N ILE A 63 -8.62 -7.16 -0.58
CA ILE A 63 -7.27 -6.64 -0.87
C ILE A 63 -7.31 -5.12 -1.08
N ILE A 64 -8.28 -4.63 -1.84
CA ILE A 64 -8.43 -3.18 -2.06
C ILE A 64 -8.75 -2.47 -0.74
N LYS A 65 -9.69 -3.00 0.06
CA LYS A 65 -9.98 -2.46 1.40
C LYS A 65 -8.74 -2.42 2.29
N LEU A 66 -7.95 -3.49 2.30
CA LEU A 66 -6.68 -3.54 3.03
C LEU A 66 -5.72 -2.44 2.55
N TYR A 67 -5.60 -2.25 1.23
CA TYR A 67 -4.75 -1.20 0.66
C TYR A 67 -5.22 0.20 1.05
N LEU A 68 -6.52 0.48 0.99
CA LEU A 68 -7.08 1.75 1.43
C LEU A 68 -6.83 1.99 2.92
N MET A 69 -6.83 0.95 3.75
CA MET A 69 -6.54 1.06 5.18
C MET A 69 -5.10 1.51 5.50
N LEU A 70 -4.17 1.42 4.55
CA LEU A 70 -2.79 1.91 4.73
C LEU A 70 -2.76 3.41 5.03
N GLU A 71 -3.71 4.19 4.51
CA GLU A 71 -3.84 5.63 4.79
C GLU A 71 -4.00 5.92 6.29
N THR A 72 -4.72 5.05 7.01
CA THR A 72 -4.99 5.22 8.44
C THR A 72 -3.73 5.04 9.30
N LYS A 73 -2.70 4.37 8.75
CA LYS A 73 -1.46 3.98 9.43
C LYS A 73 -1.68 3.19 10.74
N ASN A 74 -2.88 2.65 10.96
CA ASN A 74 -3.18 1.85 12.14
C ASN A 74 -2.64 0.42 11.97
N ILE A 75 -1.37 0.24 12.33
CA ILE A 75 -0.65 -1.03 12.18
C ILE A 75 -1.39 -2.20 12.85
N LEU A 76 -1.94 -2.01 14.06
CA LEU A 76 -2.66 -3.08 14.76
C LEU A 76 -3.89 -3.56 13.97
N LYS A 77 -4.65 -2.62 13.38
CA LYS A 77 -5.82 -2.97 12.56
C LYS A 77 -5.37 -3.68 11.28
N LEU A 78 -4.34 -3.16 10.60
CA LEU A 78 -3.78 -3.75 9.38
C LEU A 78 -3.25 -5.17 9.61
N THR A 79 -2.57 -5.43 10.72
CA THR A 79 -2.08 -6.77 11.06
C THR A 79 -3.22 -7.77 11.20
N ARG A 80 -4.35 -7.38 11.83
CA ARG A 80 -5.52 -8.26 11.97
C ARG A 80 -6.17 -8.60 10.64
N GLU A 81 -6.31 -7.61 9.75
CA GLU A 81 -6.86 -7.86 8.40
C GLU A 81 -5.93 -8.74 7.57
N LEU A 82 -4.62 -8.55 7.70
CA LEU A 82 -3.63 -9.43 7.06
C LEU A 82 -3.72 -10.87 7.57
N ASP A 83 -3.80 -11.07 8.89
CA ASP A 83 -3.92 -12.41 9.49
C ASP A 83 -5.20 -13.12 9.02
N TYR A 84 -6.29 -12.37 8.80
CA TYR A 84 -7.51 -12.91 8.19
C TYR A 84 -7.30 -13.30 6.72
N LEU A 85 -6.76 -12.40 5.89
CA LEU A 85 -6.55 -12.66 4.47
C LEU A 85 -5.55 -13.79 4.19
N GLN A 86 -4.56 -13.96 5.08
CA GLN A 86 -3.59 -15.06 5.00
C GLN A 86 -4.24 -16.45 5.01
N GLN A 87 -5.42 -16.61 5.61
CA GLN A 87 -6.14 -17.89 5.63
C GLN A 87 -6.58 -18.33 4.23
N PHE A 88 -6.80 -17.38 3.34
CA PHE A 88 -7.23 -17.61 1.96
C PHE A 88 -6.08 -17.54 0.95
N PHE A 89 -4.88 -17.17 1.41
CA PHE A 89 -3.70 -16.95 0.57
C PHE A 89 -3.41 -18.09 -0.44
N PRO A 90 -3.49 -19.39 -0.06
CA PRO A 90 -3.24 -20.49 -1.01
C PRO A 90 -4.22 -20.56 -2.19
N GLN A 91 -5.40 -19.93 -2.06
CA GLN A 91 -6.46 -19.94 -3.07
C GLN A 91 -6.44 -18.67 -3.93
N MET A 92 -5.59 -17.70 -3.59
CA MET A 92 -5.51 -16.42 -4.30
C MET A 92 -4.65 -16.51 -5.56
N SER A 93 -4.94 -15.64 -6.53
CA SER A 93 -4.10 -15.48 -7.72
C SER A 93 -2.68 -15.01 -7.35
N PHE A 94 -1.72 -15.24 -8.25
CA PHE A 94 -0.35 -14.76 -8.05
C PHE A 94 -0.28 -13.24 -7.81
N ILE A 95 -1.07 -12.45 -8.55
CA ILE A 95 -1.10 -10.98 -8.38
C ILE A 95 -1.64 -10.59 -7.01
N HIS A 96 -2.72 -11.24 -6.55
CA HIS A 96 -3.27 -11.02 -5.21
C HIS A 96 -2.25 -11.34 -4.12
N GLN A 97 -1.57 -12.48 -4.24
CA GLN A 97 -0.52 -12.89 -3.32
C GLN A 97 0.64 -11.88 -3.32
N SER A 98 1.05 -11.39 -4.49
CA SER A 98 2.13 -10.41 -4.61
C SER A 98 1.79 -9.09 -3.94
N ILE A 99 0.56 -8.57 -4.13
CA ILE A 99 0.11 -7.34 -3.47
C ILE A 99 0.08 -7.52 -1.95
N ILE A 100 -0.47 -8.64 -1.47
CA ILE A 100 -0.53 -8.93 -0.04
C ILE A 100 0.88 -9.04 0.55
N ASN A 101 1.82 -9.69 -0.13
CA ASN A 101 3.20 -9.83 0.35
C ASN A 101 3.89 -8.47 0.54
N GLU A 102 3.76 -7.55 -0.41
CA GLU A 102 4.31 -6.20 -0.28
C GLU A 102 3.67 -5.42 0.89
N ILE A 103 2.36 -5.58 1.10
CA ILE A 103 1.66 -5.00 2.25
C ILE A 103 2.14 -5.65 3.56
N MET A 104 2.30 -6.97 3.60
CA MET A 104 2.82 -7.71 4.75
C MET A 104 4.21 -7.21 5.13
N ILE A 105 5.11 -7.07 4.17
CA ILE A 105 6.46 -6.55 4.40
C ILE A 105 6.38 -5.18 5.07
N TRP A 106 5.57 -4.27 4.53
CA TRP A 106 5.43 -2.92 5.08
C TRP A 106 4.84 -2.92 6.50
N VAL A 107 3.77 -3.67 6.73
CA VAL A 107 3.07 -3.72 8.03
C VAL A 107 3.93 -4.38 9.09
N TYR A 108 4.49 -5.56 8.83
CA TYR A 108 5.26 -6.31 9.83
C TYR A 108 6.61 -5.64 10.10
N LEU A 109 7.29 -5.04 9.12
CA LEU A 109 8.51 -4.25 9.42
C LEU A 109 8.20 -3.09 10.37
N LYS A 110 7.07 -2.38 10.16
CA LYS A 110 6.65 -1.30 11.06
C LYS A 110 6.28 -1.80 12.45
N GLN A 111 5.61 -2.96 12.54
CA GLN A 111 5.27 -3.58 13.81
C GLN A 111 6.52 -4.02 14.57
N ILE A 112 7.43 -4.75 13.92
CA ILE A 112 8.71 -5.19 14.50
C ILE A 112 9.51 -3.98 14.98
N TYR A 113 9.65 -2.96 14.12
CA TYR A 113 10.36 -1.74 14.47
C TYR A 113 9.78 -1.11 15.72
N ARG A 114 8.45 -0.92 15.79
CA ARG A 114 7.77 -0.36 16.96
C ARG A 114 8.02 -1.18 18.23
N ASP A 115 7.92 -2.50 18.15
CA ASP A 115 8.05 -3.38 19.31
C ASP A 115 9.49 -3.42 19.83
N GLU A 116 10.47 -3.50 18.93
CA GLU A 116 11.89 -3.65 19.29
C GLU A 116 12.57 -2.34 19.65
N ILE A 117 12.10 -1.19 19.14
CA ILE A 117 12.59 0.13 19.59
C ILE A 117 11.85 0.63 20.84
N SER A 118 10.68 0.10 21.20
CA SER A 118 9.89 0.61 22.32
C SER A 118 10.67 0.59 23.64
N PRO A 119 11.41 -0.49 23.99
CA PRO A 119 12.29 -0.49 25.16
C PRO A 119 13.39 0.60 25.12
N PRO A 120 14.25 0.72 24.08
CA PRO A 120 15.25 1.78 24.04
C PRO A 120 14.66 3.20 23.93
N VAL A 121 13.54 3.41 23.24
CA VAL A 121 12.86 4.72 23.20
C VAL A 121 12.30 5.10 24.58
N ARG A 122 11.80 4.16 25.38
CA ARG A 122 11.44 4.43 26.79
C ARG A 122 12.64 4.82 27.64
N ILE A 123 13.83 4.32 27.32
CA ILE A 123 15.07 4.72 28.00
C ILE A 123 15.42 6.18 27.65
N LEU A 124 15.24 6.61 26.39
CA LEU A 124 15.43 8.01 25.95
C LEU A 124 14.46 9.01 26.61
N GLN A 125 13.35 8.55 27.19
CA GLN A 125 12.39 9.39 27.90
C GLN A 125 12.78 9.68 29.36
N ARG A 126 13.93 9.16 29.83
CA ARG A 126 14.52 9.49 31.13
C ARG A 126 15.45 10.69 30.95
N ASP A 127 15.62 11.49 32.00
CA ASP A 127 16.38 12.76 31.96
C ASP A 127 17.84 12.59 31.51
N GLU A 128 18.36 11.36 31.52
CA GLU A 128 19.67 10.99 31.04
C GLU A 128 19.56 9.67 30.26
N LEU A 129 19.57 9.71 28.93
CA LEU A 129 20.16 8.69 28.06
C LEU A 129 19.89 9.08 26.60
N TYR A 130 20.95 9.44 25.88
CA TYR A 130 20.96 9.52 24.42
C TYR A 130 21.42 8.15 23.89
N LEU A 131 20.56 7.42 23.20
CA LEU A 131 20.93 6.23 22.41
C LEU A 131 21.09 6.67 20.95
N ALA A 132 22.25 6.41 20.37
CA ALA A 132 22.44 6.59 18.93
C ALA A 132 21.74 5.44 18.17
N PRO A 133 21.34 5.62 16.89
CA PRO A 133 20.76 4.54 16.08
C PRO A 133 21.67 3.32 15.93
N SER A 134 22.98 3.51 16.07
CA SER A 134 23.98 2.44 16.11
C SER A 134 23.82 1.50 17.30
N ASP A 135 23.20 1.97 18.36
CA ASP A 135 23.15 1.28 19.65
C ASP A 135 21.89 0.39 19.76
N ILE A 136 20.97 0.48 18.77
CA ILE A 136 19.85 -0.46 18.66
C ILE A 136 20.34 -1.74 17.97
N ASP A 137 20.56 -2.76 18.79
CA ASP A 137 21.00 -4.07 18.31
C ASP A 137 19.83 -4.96 17.87
N PHE A 138 19.32 -4.70 16.66
CA PHE A 138 18.30 -5.55 16.02
C PHE A 138 18.81 -6.97 15.71
N SER A 139 20.14 -7.21 15.73
CA SER A 139 20.74 -8.53 15.46
C SER A 139 20.49 -9.51 16.60
N THR A 140 20.34 -9.02 17.84
CA THR A 140 19.96 -9.85 19.00
C THR A 140 18.60 -10.53 18.83
N CYS A 141 17.75 -9.99 17.95
CA CYS A 141 16.43 -10.51 17.60
C CYS A 141 16.42 -11.38 16.34
N GLU A 142 17.59 -11.73 15.79
CA GLU A 142 17.68 -12.72 14.71
C GLU A 142 17.40 -14.14 15.19
N GLN A 143 17.56 -14.37 16.50
CA GLN A 143 17.11 -15.56 17.20
C GLN A 143 15.94 -15.22 18.13
N PRO A 144 15.04 -16.18 18.41
CA PRO A 144 13.91 -15.94 19.30
C PRO A 144 14.35 -15.45 20.69
N ASN A 145 13.81 -14.31 21.11
CA ASN A 145 14.11 -13.71 22.41
C ASN A 145 12.85 -13.04 22.96
N THR A 146 12.60 -13.12 24.26
CA THR A 146 11.37 -12.65 24.91
C THR A 146 11.11 -11.15 24.75
N ARG A 147 12.14 -10.37 24.39
CA ARG A 147 12.04 -8.92 24.15
C ARG A 147 11.85 -8.55 22.67
N CYS A 148 11.86 -9.53 21.77
CA CYS A 148 11.81 -9.33 20.33
C CYS A 148 10.41 -9.61 19.77
N ALA A 149 10.12 -9.06 18.59
CA ALA A 149 8.83 -9.22 17.92
C ALA A 149 8.74 -10.58 17.20
N ASN A 150 8.94 -11.68 17.93
CA ASN A 150 9.15 -13.03 17.37
C ASN A 150 8.04 -13.43 16.38
N ILE A 151 6.77 -13.21 16.73
CA ILE A 151 5.63 -13.55 15.87
C ILE A 151 5.70 -12.80 14.53
N SER A 152 5.97 -11.49 14.58
CA SER A 152 6.03 -10.68 13.35
C SER A 152 7.28 -11.01 12.52
N ARG A 153 8.41 -11.31 13.17
CA ARG A 153 9.63 -11.79 12.50
C ARG A 153 9.41 -13.13 11.81
N GLU A 154 8.76 -14.08 12.47
CA GLU A 154 8.40 -15.37 11.90
C GLU A 154 7.50 -15.21 10.67
N LYS A 155 6.44 -14.39 10.78
CA LYS A 155 5.55 -14.06 9.65
C LYS A 155 6.31 -13.48 8.46
N LEU A 156 7.28 -12.60 8.71
CA LEU A 156 8.06 -11.93 7.67
C LEU A 156 9.18 -12.81 7.10
N SER A 157 9.67 -13.80 7.86
CA SER A 157 10.73 -14.72 7.44
C SER A 157 10.33 -15.62 6.26
N THR A 158 9.03 -15.76 6.01
CA THR A 158 8.50 -16.46 4.84
C THR A 158 8.68 -15.65 3.55
N LEU A 159 8.91 -14.33 3.65
CA LEU A 159 9.02 -13.41 2.52
C LEU A 159 10.43 -12.82 2.34
N MET A 160 11.21 -12.72 3.41
CA MET A 160 12.56 -12.18 3.37
C MET A 160 13.47 -12.78 4.44
N THR A 161 14.78 -12.75 4.20
CA THR A 161 15.74 -13.31 5.15
C THR A 161 15.79 -12.50 6.44
N THR A 162 16.14 -13.14 7.56
CA THR A 162 16.30 -12.46 8.85
C THR A 162 17.31 -11.31 8.77
N THR A 163 18.38 -11.49 7.98
CA THR A 163 19.39 -10.46 7.72
C THR A 163 18.78 -9.25 7.00
N ASP A 164 17.89 -9.46 6.03
CA ASP A 164 17.20 -8.38 5.32
C ASP A 164 16.21 -7.64 6.22
N ILE A 165 15.52 -8.36 7.12
CA ILE A 165 14.69 -7.75 8.18
C ILE A 165 15.56 -6.81 9.01
N THR A 166 16.66 -7.31 9.60
CA THR A 166 17.60 -6.52 10.41
C THR A 166 18.13 -5.31 9.64
N LYS A 167 18.52 -5.50 8.38
CA LYS A 167 19.01 -4.42 7.51
C LYS A 167 17.97 -3.32 7.29
N ASN A 168 16.71 -3.68 7.07
CA ASN A 168 15.62 -2.71 6.90
C ASN A 168 15.31 -1.98 8.21
N LEU A 169 15.30 -2.66 9.35
CA LEU A 169 15.11 -2.03 10.67
C LEU A 169 16.24 -1.02 10.98
N LYS A 170 17.50 -1.36 10.67
CA LYS A 170 18.63 -0.43 10.79
C LYS A 170 18.47 0.80 9.87
N LYS A 171 17.95 0.64 8.65
CA LYS A 171 17.63 1.78 7.76
C LYS A 171 16.51 2.65 8.33
N MET A 172 15.48 2.06 8.91
CA MET A 172 14.39 2.78 9.57
C MET A 172 14.91 3.60 10.76
N ALA A 173 15.72 2.99 11.64
CA ALA A 173 16.35 3.68 12.77
C ALA A 173 17.18 4.89 12.38
N ARG A 174 17.91 4.82 11.26
CA ARG A 174 18.68 5.96 10.74
C ARG A 174 17.80 7.11 10.24
N LYS A 175 16.58 6.82 9.79
CA LYS A 175 15.62 7.81 9.30
C LYS A 175 14.70 8.34 10.38
N ASP A 176 14.56 7.63 11.50
CA ASP A 176 13.72 8.04 12.61
C ASP A 176 14.42 9.11 13.43
N PRO A 177 13.97 10.37 13.46
CA PRO A 177 14.60 11.41 14.26
C PRO A 177 14.37 11.24 15.77
N CYS A 178 13.47 10.34 16.19
CA CYS A 178 13.33 9.97 17.59
C CYS A 178 14.49 9.09 18.06
N VAL A 179 15.17 8.42 17.12
CA VAL A 179 16.31 7.52 17.36
C VAL A 179 17.62 8.17 16.88
N ASN A 180 17.62 8.81 15.72
CA ASN A 180 18.75 9.51 15.13
C ASN A 180 18.66 11.03 15.36
N LEU A 181 18.99 11.47 16.57
CA LEU A 181 19.10 12.89 16.89
C LEU A 181 20.35 13.49 16.24
N SER A 182 20.23 13.91 14.98
CA SER A 182 21.26 14.72 14.32
C SER A 182 21.49 16.04 15.07
N SER A 183 22.66 16.67 14.89
CA SER A 183 23.02 17.94 15.55
C SER A 183 21.99 19.06 15.33
N GLY A 184 21.23 19.06 14.23
CA GLY A 184 20.15 20.02 13.95
C GLY A 184 18.82 19.77 14.70
N LEU A 185 18.72 18.68 15.46
CA LEU A 185 17.55 18.29 16.27
C LEU A 185 17.82 18.35 17.79
N GLN A 186 19.01 18.76 18.20
CA GLN A 186 19.41 18.88 19.62
C GLN A 186 18.60 19.91 20.42
N ASP A 187 17.85 20.79 19.75
CA ASP A 187 16.85 21.62 20.42
C ASP A 187 15.85 20.73 21.15
N HIS A 188 15.87 20.77 22.49
CA HIS A 188 15.04 19.96 23.38
C HIS A 188 13.55 19.97 23.02
N LYS A 189 13.04 21.03 22.38
CA LYS A 189 11.65 21.11 21.88
C LYS A 189 11.32 20.16 20.72
N LYS A 190 12.29 19.79 19.87
CA LYS A 190 12.08 18.84 18.75
C LYS A 190 12.22 17.40 19.24
N ALA A 191 13.25 17.11 20.05
CA ALA A 191 13.41 15.81 20.72
C ALA A 191 12.20 15.47 21.61
N ASN A 192 11.71 16.41 22.43
CA ASN A 192 10.51 16.20 23.25
C ASN A 192 9.22 16.03 22.42
N ARG A 193 9.16 16.57 21.19
CA ARG A 193 8.02 16.39 20.29
C ARG A 193 8.00 15.01 19.66
N CYS A 194 9.18 14.46 19.38
CA CYS A 194 9.38 13.06 19.00
C CYS A 194 8.91 12.11 20.12
N LEU A 195 9.27 12.40 21.37
CA LEU A 195 8.91 11.58 22.55
C LEU A 195 7.42 11.72 22.98
N ARG A 196 6.76 12.86 22.73
CA ARG A 196 5.35 13.10 23.12
C ARG A 196 4.30 12.40 22.26
N LYS A 197 4.62 11.89 21.06
CA LYS A 197 3.64 11.13 20.25
C LYS A 197 3.53 9.68 20.73
N SER A 198 3.06 9.51 21.97
CA SER A 198 2.81 8.23 22.65
C SER A 198 1.54 7.48 22.18
N LYS A 199 1.03 7.74 20.97
CA LYS A 199 -0.19 7.10 20.45
C LYS A 199 -0.08 6.61 19.00
N GLY A 200 1.05 6.00 18.66
CA GLY A 200 1.09 5.01 17.57
C GLY A 200 1.34 5.52 16.15
N ASN A 201 1.39 6.82 15.90
CA ASN A 201 1.75 7.36 14.58
C ASN A 201 3.05 8.16 14.65
N LEU A 202 4.17 7.52 14.31
CA LEU A 202 5.38 8.23 13.92
C LEU A 202 5.00 9.24 12.83
N ALA A 203 5.33 10.51 13.01
CA ALA A 203 4.98 11.56 12.06
C ALA A 203 5.73 11.42 10.72
N ILE A 204 6.73 10.55 10.69
CA ILE A 204 7.68 10.42 9.58
C ILE A 204 7.53 9.03 8.98
N GLU A 205 7.50 9.01 7.66
CA GLU A 205 7.43 7.80 6.87
C GLU A 205 8.81 7.11 6.85
N LEU A 206 8.99 6.09 7.70
CA LEU A 206 10.27 5.36 7.80
C LEU A 206 10.49 4.38 6.64
N LEU A 207 9.39 3.88 6.07
CA LEU A 207 9.35 3.00 4.90
C LEU A 207 8.27 3.52 3.95
N PRO A 208 8.57 3.71 2.65
CA PRO A 208 7.56 4.11 1.69
C PRO A 208 6.43 3.08 1.66
N GLN A 209 5.19 3.55 1.55
CA GLN A 209 4.04 2.68 1.36
C GLN A 209 4.18 1.90 0.04
N PRO A 210 3.76 0.63 -0.03
CA PRO A 210 3.76 -0.12 -1.28
C PRO A 210 2.99 0.60 -2.38
N HIS A 211 3.54 0.55 -3.59
CA HIS A 211 2.99 1.13 -4.80
C HIS A 211 2.78 0.01 -5.82
N PHE A 212 1.65 0.05 -6.51
CA PHE A 212 1.32 -0.92 -7.55
C PHE A 212 0.89 -0.19 -8.80
N SER A 213 1.33 -0.73 -9.94
CA SER A 213 1.04 -0.23 -11.26
C SER A 213 -0.45 -0.30 -11.58
N LEU A 214 -0.86 0.45 -12.60
CA LEU A 214 -2.22 0.41 -13.11
C LEU A 214 -2.62 -1.02 -13.53
N ASP A 215 -1.71 -1.73 -14.19
CA ASP A 215 -1.97 -3.09 -14.71
C ASP A 215 -2.16 -4.12 -13.60
N GLU A 216 -1.40 -4.02 -12.51
CA GLU A 216 -1.58 -4.88 -11.33
C GLU A 216 -2.95 -4.66 -10.70
N TRP A 217 -3.41 -3.40 -10.61
CA TRP A 217 -4.75 -3.09 -10.11
C TRP A 217 -5.85 -3.57 -11.05
N LEU A 218 -5.69 -3.38 -12.37
CA LEU A 218 -6.65 -3.88 -13.35
C LEU A 218 -6.76 -5.41 -13.27
N GLN A 219 -5.64 -6.14 -13.22
CA GLN A 219 -5.65 -7.59 -13.05
C GLN A 219 -6.32 -8.02 -11.73
N THR A 220 -6.07 -7.28 -10.64
CA THR A 220 -6.69 -7.53 -9.34
C THR A 220 -8.20 -7.37 -9.38
N ILE A 221 -8.71 -6.34 -10.08
CA ILE A 221 -10.15 -6.05 -10.16
C ILE A 221 -10.85 -6.98 -11.17
N SER A 222 -10.18 -7.30 -12.28
CA SER A 222 -10.74 -8.09 -13.39
C SER A 222 -10.65 -9.61 -13.19
N SER A 223 -10.03 -10.10 -12.12
CA SER A 223 -10.02 -11.52 -11.76
C SER A 223 -11.42 -11.95 -11.29
N LEU A 224 -12.32 -12.20 -12.24
CA LEU A 224 -13.61 -12.89 -12.06
C LEU A 224 -13.47 -14.36 -12.43
#